data_AF-A0A517XSJ0-F1
#
_entry.id   AF-A0A517XSJ0-F1
#
_cell.length_a   1.000
_cell.length_b   1.000
_cell.length_c   1.000
_cell.angle_alpha   90.00
_cell.angle_beta   90.00
_cell.angle_gamma   90.00
#
_symmetry.space_group_name_H-M   'P 1'
#
loop_
_entity.id
_entity.type
_entity.pdbx_description
1 polymer ?
#
loop_
_entity_poly.entity_id
_entity_poly.type
_entity_poly.pdbx_seq_one_letter_code
_entity_poly.pdbx_strand_id
1 'polypeptide(L)'
;MARATVRRSDAHDLPPVCCVCGEGATCTRTETFRRSAGWVSWSLLLCGLPWLAPDLFPRTRAGSLANVACALPFLYGVVFARRSIDLALPVCDRHRRRSKRAWVALGIGLLAALATGFGSEFVGKQRATDLYLIAFLVGLASVVLAVALVDDRVRAATIDERSITLDRVSDAFAAAVEGGGPRREREREPAADGGGMNLATARYYRG
;
A
#
# COMPACT_ATOMS: atom_id res chain seq x y z
N MET A 1 11.66 14.20 0.65
CA MET A 1 10.43 13.60 0.08
C MET A 1 9.26 14.43 0.54
N ALA A 2 8.39 14.78 -0.41
CA ALA A 2 7.22 15.60 -0.18
C ALA A 2 6.00 14.76 0.21
N ARG A 3 4.92 15.48 0.53
CA ARG A 3 3.56 14.96 0.64
C ARG A 3 2.74 15.53 -0.51
N ALA A 4 1.80 14.75 -1.03
CA ALA A 4 0.88 15.19 -2.06
C ALA A 4 -0.54 14.76 -1.73
N THR A 5 -1.49 15.68 -1.82
CA THR A 5 -2.91 15.38 -1.60
C THR A 5 -3.62 15.20 -2.93
N VAL A 6 -4.05 13.98 -3.21
CA VAL A 6 -4.78 13.62 -4.43
C VAL A 6 -6.26 13.54 -4.12
N ARG A 7 -7.10 14.21 -4.91
CA ARG A 7 -8.57 14.07 -4.80
C ARG A 7 -9.00 12.73 -5.39
N ARG A 8 -10.05 12.15 -4.83
CA ARG A 8 -10.61 10.88 -5.31
C ARG A 8 -11.12 10.97 -6.75
N SER A 9 -11.61 12.14 -7.18
CA SER A 9 -12.00 12.41 -8.56
C SER A 9 -10.83 12.30 -9.55
N ASP A 10 -9.61 12.55 -9.07
CA ASP A 10 -8.40 12.69 -9.89
C ASP A 10 -7.55 11.41 -9.82
N ALA A 11 -8.04 10.36 -9.13
CA ALA A 11 -7.31 9.12 -8.87
C ALA A 11 -6.88 8.35 -10.14
N HIS A 12 -7.53 8.63 -11.27
CA HIS A 12 -7.24 8.03 -12.58
C HIS A 12 -6.52 8.99 -13.54
N ASP A 13 -6.39 10.27 -13.21
CA ASP A 13 -5.83 11.33 -14.07
C ASP A 13 -4.67 12.02 -13.36
N LEU A 14 -3.67 11.20 -12.99
CA LEU A 14 -2.47 11.68 -12.32
C LEU A 14 -1.43 12.14 -13.35
N PRO A 15 -0.59 13.15 -13.01
CA PRO A 15 0.43 13.65 -13.92
C PRO A 15 1.38 12.51 -14.34
N PRO A 16 1.90 12.50 -15.58
CA PRO A 16 2.79 11.44 -16.10
C PRO A 16 4.22 11.53 -15.54
N VAL A 17 4.34 11.76 -14.23
CA VAL A 17 5.58 11.91 -13.48
C VAL A 17 5.64 10.80 -12.45
N CYS A 18 6.75 10.08 -12.37
CA CYS A 18 6.94 8.98 -11.43
C CYS A 18 6.83 9.50 -10.00
N CYS A 19 5.91 8.93 -9.23
CA CYS A 19 5.67 9.35 -7.85
C CYS A 19 6.85 9.10 -6.90
N VAL A 20 7.82 8.25 -7.29
CA VAL A 20 8.99 7.91 -6.46
C VAL A 20 10.21 8.76 -6.78
N CYS A 21 10.62 8.86 -8.06
CA CYS A 21 11.82 9.63 -8.46
C CYS A 21 11.55 10.98 -9.12
N GLY A 22 10.34 11.24 -9.62
CA GLY A 22 10.03 12.48 -10.33
C GLY A 22 10.40 12.50 -11.82
N GLU A 23 10.95 11.41 -12.37
CA GLU A 23 11.19 11.27 -13.82
C GLU A 23 9.87 10.98 -14.57
N GLY A 24 9.86 11.03 -15.91
CA GLY A 24 8.69 10.65 -16.70
C GLY A 24 8.20 9.22 -16.41
N ALA A 25 6.90 9.07 -16.17
CA ALA A 25 6.30 7.76 -15.92
C ALA A 25 6.04 7.02 -17.25
N THR A 26 6.47 5.76 -17.31
CA THR A 26 6.26 4.87 -18.47
C THR A 26 5.09 3.92 -18.27
N CYS A 27 4.65 3.72 -17.02
CA CYS A 27 3.58 2.81 -16.69
C CYS A 27 2.77 3.31 -15.49
N THR A 28 1.53 2.84 -15.40
CA THR A 28 0.68 3.03 -14.24
C THR A 28 0.60 1.74 -13.44
N ARG A 29 0.59 1.87 -12.12
CA ARG A 29 0.43 0.76 -11.20
C ARG A 29 -0.74 1.06 -10.28
N THR A 30 -1.78 0.25 -10.36
CA THR A 30 -2.89 0.32 -9.41
C THR A 30 -2.40 -0.16 -8.05
N GLU A 31 -2.44 0.72 -7.05
CA GLU A 31 -2.20 0.38 -5.66
C GLU A 31 -3.47 0.62 -4.85
N THR A 32 -3.85 -0.41 -4.09
CA THR A 32 -4.98 -0.36 -3.17
C THR A 32 -4.49 0.18 -1.83
N PHE A 33 -4.80 1.43 -1.52
CA PHE A 33 -4.53 2.00 -0.22
C PHE A 33 -5.65 1.61 0.75
N ARG A 34 -5.26 0.93 1.83
CA ARG A 34 -6.14 0.65 2.96
C ARG A 34 -5.77 1.55 4.11
N ARG A 35 -6.77 2.04 4.84
CA ARG A 35 -6.56 2.73 6.10
C ARG A 35 -6.06 1.70 7.12
N SER A 36 -4.74 1.49 7.18
CA SER A 36 -4.15 0.70 8.25
C SER A 36 -4.22 1.55 9.51
N ALA A 37 -5.19 1.26 10.37
CA ALA A 37 -5.18 1.87 11.68
C ALA A 37 -4.00 1.28 12.43
N GLY A 38 -2.96 2.07 12.73
CA GLY A 38 -1.71 1.57 13.32
C GLY A 38 -1.89 0.77 14.62
N TRP A 39 -3.03 0.97 15.30
CA TRP A 39 -3.44 0.19 16.45
C TRP A 39 -3.72 -1.29 16.14
N VAL A 40 -4.12 -1.65 14.90
CA VAL A 40 -4.41 -3.05 14.53
C VAL A 40 -3.17 -3.92 14.63
N SER A 41 -2.00 -3.42 14.20
CA SER A 41 -0.72 -4.14 14.35
C SER A 41 -0.37 -4.34 15.82
N TRP A 42 -0.58 -3.32 16.66
CA TRP A 42 -0.38 -3.43 18.12
C TRP A 42 -1.36 -4.41 18.76
N SER A 43 -2.64 -4.39 18.36
CA SER A 43 -3.65 -5.31 18.87
C SER A 43 -3.35 -6.77 18.49
N LEU A 44 -2.87 -7.03 17.28
CA LEU A 44 -2.43 -8.37 16.88
C LEU A 44 -1.26 -8.86 17.74
N LEU A 45 -0.30 -7.98 18.01
CA LEU A 45 0.87 -8.30 18.83
C LEU A 45 0.46 -8.60 20.28
N LEU A 46 -0.43 -7.77 20.86
CA LEU A 46 -0.97 -7.97 22.20
C LEU A 46 -1.88 -9.19 22.32
N CYS A 47 -2.70 -9.49 21.30
CA CYS A 47 -3.57 -10.68 21.31
C CYS A 47 -2.83 -11.98 20.97
N GLY A 48 -1.70 -11.90 20.26
CA GLY A 48 -0.84 -13.05 19.96
C GLY A 48 0.09 -13.43 21.12
N LEU A 49 0.43 -12.49 22.00
CA LEU A 49 1.31 -12.71 23.14
C LEU A 49 0.89 -13.89 24.05
N PRO A 50 -0.40 -14.04 24.41
CA PRO A 50 -0.87 -15.16 25.23
C PRO A 50 -0.65 -16.53 24.58
N TRP A 51 -0.59 -16.60 23.24
CA TRP A 51 -0.33 -17.85 22.52
C TRP A 51 1.15 -18.21 22.47
N LEU A 52 2.05 -17.21 22.55
CA LEU A 52 3.50 -17.41 22.51
C LEU A 52 4.07 -17.82 23.87
N ALA A 53 3.36 -17.56 24.96
CA ALA A 53 3.80 -17.88 26.32
C ALA A 53 2.66 -18.51 27.14
N PRO A 54 2.27 -19.77 26.85
CA PRO A 54 1.17 -20.45 27.54
C PRO A 54 1.42 -20.60 29.05
N ASP A 55 2.69 -20.62 29.47
CA ASP A 55 3.08 -20.74 30.88
C ASP A 55 2.85 -19.46 31.69
N LEU A 56 2.78 -18.29 31.02
CA LEU A 56 2.52 -17.01 31.67
C LEU A 56 1.03 -16.76 31.93
N PHE A 57 0.12 -17.52 31.30
CA PHE A 57 -1.33 -17.34 31.42
C PHE A 57 -2.03 -18.67 31.76
N PRO A 58 -2.16 -19.01 33.06
CA PRO A 58 -2.81 -20.25 33.48
C PRO A 58 -4.27 -20.30 33.01
N ARG A 59 -4.64 -21.38 32.32
CA ARG A 59 -5.99 -21.67 31.80
C ARG A 59 -7.00 -21.83 32.94
N THR A 60 -7.44 -20.73 33.53
CA THR A 60 -8.59 -20.71 34.43
C THR A 60 -9.89 -20.69 33.62
N ARG A 61 -11.00 -21.17 34.18
CA ARG A 61 -12.33 -21.17 33.52
C ARG A 61 -12.82 -19.78 33.11
N ALA A 62 -12.22 -18.70 33.64
CA ALA A 62 -12.43 -17.32 33.20
C ALA A 62 -11.83 -17.01 31.80
N GLY A 63 -10.98 -17.88 31.25
CA GLY A 63 -10.30 -17.66 29.95
C GLY A 63 -11.21 -17.70 28.72
N SER A 64 -12.41 -18.27 28.82
CA SER A 64 -13.37 -18.31 27.70
C SER A 64 -13.84 -16.91 27.27
N LEU A 65 -14.12 -16.02 28.25
CA LEU A 65 -14.55 -14.66 27.97
C LEU A 65 -13.40 -13.77 27.50
N ALA A 66 -12.17 -14.03 27.96
CA ALA A 66 -10.98 -13.31 27.52
C ALA A 66 -10.70 -13.52 26.03
N ASN A 67 -10.85 -14.75 25.52
CA ASN A 67 -10.67 -15.05 24.10
C ASN A 67 -11.70 -14.32 23.20
N VAL A 68 -12.96 -14.23 23.64
CA VAL A 68 -14.00 -13.49 22.92
C VAL A 68 -13.73 -11.98 22.93
N ALA A 69 -13.31 -11.45 24.08
CA ALA A 69 -12.92 -10.05 24.20
C ALA A 69 -11.70 -9.69 23.32
N CYS A 70 -10.75 -10.62 23.14
CA CYS A 70 -9.60 -10.43 22.23
C CYS A 70 -9.99 -10.55 20.75
N ALA A 71 -11.02 -11.33 20.40
CA ALA A 71 -11.49 -11.47 19.02
C ALA A 71 -12.27 -10.25 18.52
N LEU A 72 -12.94 -9.51 19.40
CA LEU A 72 -13.76 -8.34 19.03
C LEU A 72 -12.95 -7.20 18.37
N PRO A 73 -11.80 -6.75 18.92
CA PRO A 73 -10.93 -5.79 18.24
C PRO A 73 -10.41 -6.28 16.89
N PHE A 74 -10.15 -7.58 16.76
CA PHE A 74 -9.74 -8.18 15.49
C PHE A 74 -10.85 -8.09 14.43
N LEU A 75 -12.07 -8.51 14.78
CA LEU A 75 -13.22 -8.41 13.89
C LEU A 75 -13.54 -6.96 13.54
N TYR A 76 -13.48 -6.05 14.51
CA TYR A 76 -13.66 -4.62 14.28
C TYR A 76 -12.58 -4.06 13.34
N GLY A 77 -11.32 -4.44 13.53
CA GLY A 77 -10.20 -4.09 12.65
C GLY A 77 -10.41 -4.58 11.21
N VAL A 78 -10.88 -5.82 11.04
CA VAL A 78 -11.19 -6.40 9.72
C VAL A 78 -12.34 -5.66 9.02
N VAL A 79 -13.39 -5.29 9.76
CA VAL A 79 -14.53 -4.55 9.20
C VAL A 79 -14.12 -3.13 8.78
N PHE A 80 -13.34 -2.44 9.61
CA PHE A 80 -12.86 -1.09 9.28
C PHE A 80 -11.77 -1.07 8.19
N ALA A 81 -11.03 -2.15 8.01
CA ALA A 81 -10.06 -2.31 6.92
C ALA A 81 -10.71 -2.40 5.51
N ARG A 82 -12.05 -2.41 5.41
CA ARG A 82 -12.77 -2.52 4.12
C ARG A 82 -12.81 -1.22 3.29
N ARG A 83 -12.50 -0.05 3.87
CA ARG A 83 -12.37 1.16 3.05
C ARG A 83 -11.02 1.17 2.35
N SER A 84 -11.02 0.65 1.12
CA SER A 84 -9.90 0.74 0.19
C SER A 84 -10.16 1.77 -0.90
N ILE A 85 -9.12 2.50 -1.30
CA ILE A 85 -9.13 3.34 -2.49
C ILE A 85 -8.05 2.81 -3.42
N ASP A 86 -8.44 2.50 -4.65
CA ASP A 86 -7.49 2.14 -5.70
C ASP A 86 -7.01 3.40 -6.39
N LEU A 87 -5.69 3.63 -6.37
CA LEU A 87 -5.05 4.75 -7.07
C LEU A 87 -4.16 4.21 -8.18
N ALA A 88 -4.28 4.77 -9.39
CA ALA A 88 -3.44 4.41 -10.52
C ALA A 88 -2.13 5.23 -10.49
N LEU A 89 -1.15 4.81 -9.69
CA LEU A 89 0.08 5.57 -9.49
C LEU A 89 1.01 5.51 -10.72
N PRO A 90 1.44 6.66 -11.25
CA PRO A 90 2.45 6.72 -12.31
C PRO A 90 3.82 6.32 -11.77
N VAL A 91 4.45 5.32 -12.38
CA VAL A 91 5.77 4.81 -12.01
C VAL A 91 6.65 4.61 -13.24
N CYS A 92 7.95 4.82 -13.09
CA CYS A 92 8.90 4.52 -14.15
C CYS A 92 9.27 3.02 -14.15
N ASP A 93 9.70 2.54 -15.31
CA ASP A 93 10.15 1.16 -15.54
C ASP A 93 11.21 0.68 -14.54
N ARG A 94 12.11 1.58 -14.12
CA ARG A 94 13.16 1.28 -13.15
C ARG A 94 12.57 0.88 -11.79
N HIS A 95 11.62 1.65 -11.27
CA HIS A 95 10.94 1.34 -10.00
C HIS A 95 10.04 0.12 -10.11
N ARG A 96 9.37 -0.08 -11.25
CA ARG A 96 8.59 -1.29 -11.51
C ARG A 96 9.46 -2.56 -11.49
N ARG A 97 10.64 -2.52 -12.11
CA ARG A 97 11.58 -3.67 -12.08
C ARG A 97 12.17 -3.90 -10.69
N ARG A 98 12.48 -2.83 -9.95
CA ARG A 98 13.01 -2.94 -8.58
C ARG A 98 12.02 -3.64 -7.64
N SER A 99 10.73 -3.27 -7.69
CA SER A 99 9.71 -3.91 -6.85
C SER A 99 9.51 -5.39 -7.20
N LYS A 100 9.56 -5.77 -8.49
CA LYS A 100 9.52 -7.17 -8.91
C LYS A 100 10.70 -7.97 -8.36
N ARG A 101 11.92 -7.41 -8.41
CA ARG A 101 13.11 -8.05 -7.84
C ARG A 101 13.00 -8.26 -6.32
N ALA A 102 12.40 -7.30 -5.60
CA ALA A 102 12.14 -7.42 -4.17
C ALA A 102 11.24 -8.61 -3.83
N TRP A 103 10.14 -8.78 -4.58
CA TRP A 103 9.23 -9.92 -4.40
C TRP A 103 9.90 -11.25 -4.73
N VAL A 104 10.72 -11.31 -5.78
CA VAL A 104 11.49 -12.50 -6.11
C VAL A 104 12.49 -12.85 -5.00
N ALA A 105 13.22 -11.86 -4.48
CA ALA A 105 14.15 -12.06 -3.37
C ALA A 105 13.45 -12.57 -2.10
N LEU A 106 12.30 -11.99 -1.75
CA LEU A 106 11.47 -12.46 -0.63
C LEU A 106 11.00 -13.90 -0.85
N GLY A 107 10.53 -14.22 -2.07
CA GLY A 107 10.09 -15.57 -2.42
C GLY A 107 11.20 -16.61 -2.30
N ILE A 108 12.40 -16.30 -2.79
CA ILE A 108 13.58 -17.18 -2.66
C ILE A 108 13.95 -17.37 -1.19
N GLY A 109 13.99 -16.29 -0.40
CA GLY A 109 14.29 -16.37 1.02
C GLY A 109 13.30 -17.22 1.81
N LEU A 110 12.00 -17.09 1.52
CA LEU A 110 10.96 -17.91 2.13
C LEU A 110 11.09 -19.38 1.74
N LEU A 111 11.34 -19.67 0.46
CA LEU A 111 11.51 -21.04 -0.03
C LEU A 111 12.73 -21.70 0.61
N ALA A 112 13.85 -20.98 0.76
CA ALA A 112 15.03 -21.47 1.46
C ALA A 112 14.76 -21.77 2.95
N ALA A 113 14.02 -20.88 3.63
CA ALA A 113 13.62 -21.10 5.02
C ALA A 113 12.75 -22.36 5.17
N LEU A 114 11.76 -22.55 4.28
CA LEU A 114 10.92 -23.74 4.26
C LEU A 114 11.71 -25.01 3.97
N ALA A 115 12.57 -24.99 2.94
CA ALA A 115 13.40 -26.14 2.57
C ALA A 115 14.31 -26.57 3.73
N THR A 116 14.85 -25.62 4.49
CA THR A 116 15.69 -25.94 5.66
C THR A 116 14.86 -26.50 6.81
N GLY A 117 13.64 -25.98 7.03
CA GLY A 117 12.70 -26.53 8.01
C GLY A 117 12.35 -27.99 7.70
N PHE A 118 11.98 -28.32 6.47
CA PHE A 118 11.68 -29.70 6.07
C PHE A 118 12.93 -30.60 6.03
N GLY A 119 14.07 -30.07 5.59
CA GLY A 119 15.33 -30.82 5.49
C GLY A 119 15.87 -31.30 6.84
N SER A 120 15.52 -30.62 7.93
CA SER A 120 15.95 -30.97 9.29
C SER A 120 15.52 -32.37 9.75
N GLU A 121 14.44 -32.94 9.20
CA GLU A 121 13.98 -34.29 9.55
C GLU A 121 14.95 -35.40 9.07
N PHE A 122 15.76 -35.10 8.06
CA PHE A 122 16.71 -36.04 7.47
C PHE A 122 18.11 -35.96 8.10
N VAL A 123 18.33 -35.02 9.02
CA VAL A 123 19.63 -34.75 9.60
C VAL A 123 19.65 -35.19 11.07
N GLY A 124 20.72 -35.87 11.49
CA GLY A 124 20.88 -36.30 12.89
C GLY A 124 20.73 -35.14 13.89
N LYS A 125 20.09 -35.42 15.03
CA LYS A 125 19.67 -34.42 16.04
C LYS A 125 20.74 -33.39 16.43
N GLN A 126 22.02 -33.77 16.44
CA GLN A 126 23.12 -32.85 16.78
C GLN A 126 23.33 -31.72 15.77
N ARG A 127 23.05 -31.94 14.47
CA ARG A 127 23.21 -30.92 13.43
C ARG A 127 21.91 -30.16 13.12
N ALA A 128 20.79 -30.62 13.66
CA ALA A 128 19.50 -29.98 13.44
C ALA A 128 19.48 -28.55 14.01
N THR A 129 20.06 -28.33 15.20
CA THR A 129 20.12 -27.01 15.84
C THR A 129 20.86 -25.97 15.00
N ASP A 130 22.02 -26.33 14.46
CA ASP A 130 22.82 -25.42 13.61
C ASP A 130 22.07 -25.07 12.32
N LEU A 131 21.40 -26.07 11.71
CA LEU A 131 20.59 -25.85 10.52
C LEU A 131 19.40 -24.92 10.78
N TYR A 132 18.71 -25.06 11.91
CA TYR A 132 17.63 -24.15 12.30
C TYR A 132 18.14 -22.73 12.52
N LEU A 133 19.30 -22.55 13.15
CA LEU A 133 19.90 -21.24 13.34
C LEU A 133 20.25 -20.58 12.00
N ILE A 134 20.88 -21.32 11.09
CA ILE A 134 21.21 -20.83 9.74
C ILE A 134 19.92 -20.46 8.98
N ALA A 135 18.90 -21.32 9.02
CA ALA A 135 17.59 -21.06 8.40
C ALA A 135 16.97 -19.78 8.92
N PHE A 136 16.99 -19.59 10.24
CA PHE A 136 16.46 -18.42 10.91
C PHE A 136 17.18 -17.14 10.48
N LEU A 137 18.52 -17.16 10.46
CA LEU A 137 19.32 -16.00 10.05
C LEU A 137 19.10 -15.64 8.56
N VAL A 138 19.06 -16.64 7.68
CA VAL A 138 18.76 -16.43 6.25
C VAL A 138 17.34 -15.89 6.05
N GLY A 139 16.37 -16.44 6.78
CA GLY A 139 14.99 -15.95 6.78
C GLY A 139 14.90 -14.50 7.24
N LEU A 140 15.55 -14.18 8.37
CA LEU A 140 15.59 -12.82 8.92
C LEU A 140 16.25 -11.83 7.94
N ALA A 141 17.41 -12.18 7.38
CA ALA A 141 18.11 -11.36 6.40
C ALA A 141 17.25 -11.11 5.14
N SER A 142 16.52 -12.14 4.68
CA SER A 142 15.60 -12.03 3.55
C SER A 142 14.44 -11.08 3.85
N VAL A 143 13.88 -11.13 5.07
CA VAL A 143 12.83 -10.21 5.52
C VAL A 143 13.37 -8.77 5.59
N VAL A 144 14.53 -8.55 6.20
CA VAL A 144 15.16 -7.21 6.28
C VAL A 144 15.40 -6.64 4.89
N LEU A 145 15.97 -7.43 3.98
CA LEU A 145 16.20 -7.02 2.60
C LEU A 145 14.89 -6.69 1.89
N ALA A 146 13.86 -7.51 2.07
CA ALA A 146 12.56 -7.26 1.47
C ALA A 146 11.90 -5.99 2.02
N VAL A 147 11.98 -5.73 3.33
CA VAL A 147 11.49 -4.49 3.95
C VAL A 147 12.25 -3.28 3.40
N ALA A 148 13.59 -3.34 3.33
CA ALA A 148 14.41 -2.27 2.78
C ALA A 148 14.08 -1.96 1.31
N LEU A 149 13.75 -2.99 0.52
CA LEU A 149 13.33 -2.82 -0.87
C LEU A 149 11.87 -2.38 -1.03
N VAL A 150 11.03 -2.61 -0.02
CA VAL A 150 9.62 -2.20 0.01
C VAL A 150 9.45 -0.79 0.59
N ASP A 151 10.42 -0.27 1.35
CA ASP A 151 10.28 1.02 2.03
C ASP A 151 10.25 2.25 1.08
N ASP A 152 10.61 2.04 -0.19
CA ASP A 152 10.40 3.00 -1.29
C ASP A 152 8.91 3.14 -1.70
N ARG A 153 7.99 2.40 -1.07
CA ARG A 153 6.56 2.53 -1.37
C ARG A 153 6.01 3.83 -0.82
N VAL A 154 5.31 4.55 -1.69
CA VAL A 154 4.43 5.66 -1.32
C VAL A 154 3.44 5.15 -0.28
N ARG A 155 3.35 5.85 0.86
CA ARG A 155 2.43 5.49 1.94
C ARG A 155 1.29 6.49 1.99
N ALA A 156 0.08 6.03 2.29
CA ALA A 156 -1.01 6.95 2.61
C ALA A 156 -0.79 7.47 4.04
N ALA A 157 -0.57 8.78 4.19
CA ALA A 157 -0.53 9.42 5.51
C ALA A 157 -1.93 9.59 6.07
N THR A 158 -2.84 10.15 5.27
CA THR A 158 -4.25 10.36 5.65
C THR A 158 -5.16 9.95 4.50
N ILE A 159 -6.25 9.26 4.84
CA ILE A 159 -7.27 8.85 3.88
C ILE A 159 -8.59 9.44 4.35
N ASP A 160 -9.05 10.47 3.64
CA ASP A 160 -10.35 11.10 3.82
C ASP A 160 -11.34 10.56 2.77
N GLU A 161 -12.61 10.96 2.89
CA GLU A 161 -13.65 10.46 1.97
C GLU A 161 -13.48 10.99 0.54
N ARG A 162 -12.88 12.18 0.39
CA ARG A 162 -12.72 12.91 -0.88
C ARG A 162 -11.27 13.01 -1.35
N SER A 163 -10.29 12.72 -0.50
CA SER A 163 -8.88 12.89 -0.82
C SER A 163 -8.01 11.89 -0.08
N ILE A 164 -6.85 11.62 -0.64
CA ILE A 164 -5.80 10.81 -0.06
C ILE A 164 -4.50 11.61 -0.04
N THR A 165 -3.88 11.72 1.12
CA THR A 165 -2.56 12.35 1.26
C THR A 165 -1.51 11.25 1.20
N LEU A 166 -0.73 11.28 0.14
CA LEU A 166 0.41 10.42 -0.10
C LEU A 166 1.64 11.04 0.58
N ASP A 167 2.37 10.23 1.32
CA ASP A 167 3.65 10.55 1.93
C ASP A 167 4.76 9.82 1.16
N ARG A 168 5.98 10.34 1.30
CA ARG A 168 7.17 9.80 0.63
C ARG A 168 7.09 9.85 -0.91
N VAL A 169 6.50 10.91 -1.46
CA VAL A 169 6.50 11.14 -2.91
C VAL A 169 7.68 12.05 -3.31
N SER A 170 8.02 12.03 -4.59
CA SER A 170 8.99 12.97 -5.17
C SER A 170 8.43 14.40 -5.16
N ASP A 171 9.31 15.38 -4.99
CA ASP A 171 8.91 16.79 -4.94
C ASP A 171 8.32 17.25 -6.30
N ALA A 172 8.84 16.71 -7.41
CA ALA A 172 8.32 16.96 -8.75
C ALA A 172 6.89 16.42 -8.94
N PHE A 173 6.58 15.24 -8.40
CA PHE A 173 5.23 14.70 -8.43
C PHE A 173 4.29 15.53 -7.55
N ALA A 174 4.71 15.90 -6.34
CA ALA A 174 3.92 16.76 -5.46
C ALA A 174 3.59 18.10 -6.12
N ALA A 175 4.60 18.77 -6.70
CA ALA A 175 4.41 20.02 -7.44
C ALA A 175 3.44 19.87 -8.62
N ALA A 176 3.53 18.77 -9.37
CA ALA A 176 2.64 18.52 -10.51
C ALA A 176 1.18 18.28 -10.09
N VAL A 177 0.95 17.64 -8.94
CA VAL A 177 -0.39 17.43 -8.38
C VAL A 177 -0.96 18.74 -7.82
N GLU A 178 -0.16 19.52 -7.10
CA GLU A 178 -0.58 20.82 -6.54
C GLU A 178 -0.82 21.88 -7.60
N GLY A 179 -0.01 21.87 -8.68
CA GLY A 179 -0.13 22.76 -9.83
C GLY A 179 -1.43 22.62 -10.63
N GLY A 180 -2.29 21.65 -10.29
CA GLY A 180 -3.64 21.55 -10.83
C GLY A 180 -3.79 20.72 -12.10
N GLY A 181 -2.72 20.07 -12.57
CA GLY A 181 -2.74 19.22 -13.76
C GLY A 181 -3.15 19.94 -15.06
N PRO A 182 -2.89 19.33 -16.23
CA PRO A 182 -3.25 19.90 -17.52
C PRO A 182 -4.76 20.11 -17.71
N ARG A 183 -5.59 19.40 -16.92
CA ARG A 183 -7.06 19.53 -16.99
C ARG A 183 -7.57 20.86 -16.46
N ARG A 184 -7.02 21.39 -15.36
CA ARG A 184 -7.42 22.73 -14.89
C ARG A 184 -6.93 23.81 -15.83
N GLU A 185 -5.83 23.59 -16.52
CA GLU A 185 -5.35 24.55 -17.52
C GLU A 185 -6.26 24.58 -18.75
N ARG A 186 -6.81 23.44 -19.18
CA ARG A 186 -7.86 23.37 -20.22
C ARG A 186 -9.21 23.94 -19.79
N GLU A 187 -9.63 23.73 -18.54
CA GLU A 187 -10.88 24.33 -18.03
C GLU A 187 -10.73 25.82 -17.71
N ARG A 188 -9.49 26.29 -17.48
CA ARG A 188 -9.16 27.70 -17.27
C ARG A 188 -8.75 28.41 -18.55
N GLU A 189 -8.66 27.68 -19.67
CA GLU A 189 -8.67 28.30 -20.98
C GLU A 189 -9.98 29.09 -21.04
N PRO A 190 -9.91 30.44 -20.97
CA PRO A 190 -11.08 31.27 -20.76
C PRO A 190 -12.03 30.91 -21.89
N ALA A 191 -13.27 30.56 -21.53
CA ALA A 191 -14.36 30.39 -22.49
C ALA A 191 -14.18 31.47 -23.55
N ALA A 192 -13.67 31.06 -24.71
CA ALA A 192 -13.16 31.97 -25.71
C ALA A 192 -14.30 32.94 -25.93
N ASP A 193 -14.05 34.21 -25.59
CA ASP A 193 -14.99 35.30 -25.55
C ASP A 193 -15.93 35.10 -26.73
N GLY A 194 -17.14 34.65 -26.39
CA GLY A 194 -18.13 34.18 -27.33
C GLY A 194 -18.59 35.39 -28.09
N GLY A 195 -17.81 35.76 -29.11
CA GLY A 195 -18.25 36.59 -30.21
C GLY A 195 -19.56 35.99 -30.69
N GLY A 196 -20.64 36.66 -30.32
CA GLY A 196 -21.99 36.14 -30.43
C GLY A 196 -22.28 35.69 -31.86
N MET A 197 -22.28 34.38 -32.10
CA MET A 197 -23.07 33.85 -33.19
C MET A 197 -24.52 33.80 -32.70
N ASN A 198 -25.24 34.87 -33.04
CA ASN A 198 -26.69 34.89 -33.08
C ASN A 198 -27.17 33.63 -33.81
N LEU A 199 -27.65 32.65 -33.05
CA LEU A 199 -28.45 31.56 -33.58
C LEU A 199 -29.78 32.18 -34.01
N ALA A 200 -29.83 32.61 -35.28
CA ALA A 200 -31.06 32.95 -35.95
C ALA A 200 -32.00 31.75 -35.83
N THR A 201 -33.04 31.93 -35.03
CA THR A 201 -34.13 30.98 -34.83
C THR A 201 -34.87 30.78 -36.14
N ALA A 202 -34.49 29.74 -36.89
CA ALA A 202 -35.25 29.28 -38.02
C ALA A 202 -36.62 28.78 -37.52
N ARG A 203 -37.64 29.62 -37.67
CA ARG A 203 -39.06 29.26 -37.54
C ARG A 203 -39.34 28.12 -38.52
N TYR A 204 -39.53 26.92 -38.01
CA TYR A 204 -40.18 25.85 -38.77
C TYR A 204 -41.64 26.25 -39.00
N TYR A 205 -41.97 26.53 -40.26
CA TYR A 205 -43.34 26.70 -40.73
C TYR A 205 -44.07 25.35 -40.63
N ARG A 206 -45.23 25.39 -40.00
CA ARG A 206 -46.20 24.31 -39.89
C ARG A 206 -47.06 24.35 -41.16
N GLY A 207 -46.93 23.33 -42.01
CA GLY A 207 -47.88 22.99 -43.07
C GLY A 207 -48.68 21.79 -42.64
#